data_AF-A0A0A8X9M3-F1
#
_entry.id   AF-A0A0A8X9M3-F1
#
_cell.length_a   1.000
_cell.length_b   1.000
_cell.length_c   1.000
_cell.angle_alpha   90.00
_cell.angle_beta   90.00
_cell.angle_gamma   90.00
#
_symmetry.space_group_name_H-M   'P 1'
#
loop_
_entity.id
_entity.type
_entity.pdbx_description
1 polymer ?
#
loop_
_entity_poly.entity_id
_entity_poly.type
_entity_poly.pdbx_seq_one_letter_code
_entity_poly.pdbx_strand_id
1 'polypeptide(L)' 'MKFNRLILIIFVPAFLFFLGLFYIEVSVYSVLPPEQGGMSFRTELKNVWYRSVSFYAMVLIVSFLFYYRFIHKRK' A
#
# COMPACT_ATOMS: atom_id res chain seq x y z
N MET A 1 -4.45 12.24 -23.63
CA MET A 1 -5.45 12.12 -22.54
C MET A 1 -5.90 10.68 -22.24
N LYS A 2 -6.16 9.81 -23.25
CA LYS A 2 -6.63 8.43 -23.04
C LYS A 2 -5.68 7.55 -22.21
N PHE A 3 -4.37 7.58 -22.48
CA PHE A 3 -3.39 6.75 -21.78
C PHE A 3 -3.23 7.09 -20.29
N ASN A 4 -3.22 8.39 -19.95
CA ASN A 4 -3.18 8.84 -18.55
C ASN A 4 -4.46 8.44 -17.77
N ARG A 5 -5.62 8.41 -18.43
CA ARG A 5 -6.87 7.88 -17.83
C ARG A 5 -6.80 6.36 -17.64
N LEU A 6 -6.27 5.61 -18.62
CA LEU A 6 -6.06 4.16 -18.51
C LEU A 6 -5.15 3.80 -17.34
N ILE A 7 -4.03 4.51 -17.17
CA ILE A 7 -3.13 4.33 -16.03
C ILE A 7 -3.90 4.56 -14.72
N LEU A 8 -4.62 5.68 -14.59
CA LEU A 8 -5.38 5.94 -13.36
C LEU A 8 -6.46 4.88 -13.10
N ILE A 9 -7.19 4.43 -14.12
CA ILE A 9 -8.23 3.41 -13.99
C ILE A 9 -7.68 2.07 -13.52
N ILE A 10 -6.42 1.73 -13.83
CA ILE A 10 -5.82 0.46 -13.40
C ILE A 10 -5.13 0.61 -12.03
N PHE A 11 -4.33 1.66 -11.88
CA PHE A 11 -3.48 1.83 -10.70
C PHE A 11 -4.26 2.30 -9.47
N VAL A 12 -5.36 3.05 -9.61
CA VAL A 12 -6.17 3.48 -8.46
C VAL A 12 -6.90 2.30 -7.81
N PRO A 13 -7.62 1.43 -8.53
CA PRO A 13 -8.21 0.23 -7.93
C PRO A 13 -7.16 -0.72 -7.36
N ALA A 14 -6.03 -0.91 -8.06
CA ALA A 14 -4.93 -1.73 -7.54
C ALA A 14 -4.40 -1.18 -6.21
N PHE A 15 -4.21 0.15 -6.10
CA PHE A 15 -3.79 0.79 -4.86
C PHE A 15 -4.80 0.56 -3.73
N LEU A 16 -6.11 0.75 -4.00
CA LEU A 16 -7.16 0.52 -3.01
C LEU A 16 -7.23 -0.94 -2.56
N PHE A 17 -7.01 -1.88 -3.46
CA PHE A 17 -6.92 -3.30 -3.14
C PHE A 17 -5.77 -3.60 -2.18
N PHE A 18 -4.55 -3.10 -2.47
CA PHE A 18 -3.41 -3.27 -1.57
C PHE A 18 -3.56 -2.53 -0.25
N LEU A 19 -4.25 -1.39 -0.23
CA LEU A 19 -4.58 -0.68 1.00
C LEU A 19 -5.50 -1.52 1.89
N GLY A 20 -6.51 -2.16 1.31
CA GLY A 20 -7.39 -3.09 2.03
C GLY A 20 -6.63 -4.29 2.59
N LEU A 21 -5.77 -4.92 1.79
CA LEU A 21 -4.92 -6.02 2.26
C LEU A 21 -3.99 -5.60 3.39
N PHE A 22 -3.35 -4.43 3.26
CA PHE A 22 -2.48 -3.88 4.29
C PHE A 22 -3.25 -3.62 5.59
N TYR A 23 -4.47 -3.08 5.51
CA TYR A 23 -5.32 -2.88 6.68
C TYR A 23 -5.67 -4.20 7.37
N ILE A 24 -6.02 -5.24 6.60
CA ILE A 24 -6.30 -6.57 7.14
C ILE A 24 -5.07 -7.15 7.81
N GLU A 25 -3.89 -7.06 7.16
CA GLU A 25 -2.63 -7.56 7.69
C GLU A 25 -2.32 -6.92 9.06
N VAL A 26 -2.39 -5.60 9.17
CA VAL A 26 -2.18 -4.89 10.45
C VAL A 26 -3.25 -5.27 11.48
N SER A 27 -4.51 -5.39 11.05
CA SER A 27 -5.63 -5.68 11.95
C SER A 27 -5.51 -7.08 12.56
N VAL A 28 -5.17 -8.10 11.76
CA VAL A 28 -5.05 -9.49 12.23
C VAL A 28 -4.04 -9.61 13.36
N TYR A 29 -2.87 -8.99 13.22
CA TYR A 29 -1.84 -9.05 14.25
C TYR A 29 -2.12 -8.18 15.48
N SER A 30 -2.93 -7.13 15.33
CA SER A 30 -3.29 -6.22 16.43
C SER A 30 -4.48 -6.69 17.29
N VAL A 31 -5.33 -7.56 16.74
CA VAL A 31 -6.55 -8.08 17.43
C VAL A 31 -6.23 -9.33 18.24
N LEU A 32 -5.09 -9.99 17.98
CA LEU A 32 -4.67 -11.15 18.75
C LEU A 32 -4.45 -10.79 20.23
N PRO A 33 -4.78 -11.70 21.16
CA PRO A 33 -4.40 -11.54 22.56
C PRO A 33 -2.87 -11.37 22.71
N PRO A 34 -2.38 -10.61 23.69
CA PRO A 34 -0.94 -10.47 23.94
C PRO A 34 -0.24 -11.82 24.13
N GLU A 35 -0.94 -12.81 24.69
CA GLU A 35 -0.47 -14.18 24.89
C GLU A 35 -0.23 -14.96 23.58
N GLN A 36 -0.85 -14.52 22.48
CA GLN A 36 -0.67 -15.08 21.14
C GLN A 36 0.25 -14.21 20.27
N GLY A 37 1.00 -13.29 20.88
CA GLY A 37 1.89 -12.36 20.18
C GLY A 37 1.20 -11.08 19.69
N GLY A 38 -0.02 -10.80 20.16
CA GLY A 38 -0.71 -9.55 19.86
C GLY A 38 0.04 -8.33 20.36
N MET A 39 0.42 -7.44 19.44
CA MET A 39 1.05 -6.18 19.76
C MET A 39 0.08 -5.02 19.57
N SER A 40 0.37 -3.88 20.22
CA SER A 40 -0.42 -2.67 20.00
C SER A 40 -0.47 -2.34 18.51
N PHE A 41 -1.62 -1.87 18.00
CA PHE A 41 -1.80 -1.52 16.59
C PHE A 41 -0.67 -0.64 16.04
N ARG A 42 -0.17 0.30 16.86
CA ARG A 42 0.93 1.19 16.48
C ARG A 42 2.27 0.46 16.32
N THR A 43 2.57 -0.46 17.23
CA THR A 43 3.79 -1.29 17.15
C THR A 43 3.71 -2.17 15.91
N GLU A 44 2.55 -2.72 15.64
CA GLU A 44 2.36 -3.65 14.54
C GLU A 44 2.32 -2.96 13.18
N LEU A 45 1.70 -1.78 13.09
CA LEU A 45 1.84 -0.91 11.93
C LEU A 45 3.32 -0.65 11.58
N LYS A 46 4.17 -0.39 12.59
CA LYS A 46 5.60 -0.17 12.39
C LYS A 46 6.31 -1.43 11.89
N ASN A 47 6.01 -2.60 12.45
CA ASN A 47 6.61 -3.87 12.00
C ASN A 47 6.16 -4.26 10.60
N VAL A 48 4.86 -4.16 10.34
CA VAL A 48 4.23 -4.54 9.07
C VAL A 48 4.72 -3.64 7.94
N TRP A 49 5.07 -2.37 8.18
CA TRP A 49 5.74 -1.54 7.17
C TRP A 49 7.03 -2.12 6.61
N TYR A 50 7.86 -2.77 7.43
CA TYR A 50 9.14 -3.30 6.97
C TYR A 50 9.02 -4.62 6.21
N ARG A 51 7.93 -5.38 6.44
CA ARG A 51 7.77 -6.74 5.92
C ARG A 51 6.62 -6.93 4.94
N SER A 52 5.61 -6.06 4.99
CA SER A 52 4.39 -6.21 4.20
C SER A 52 4.62 -6.01 2.72
N VAL A 53 4.34 -7.06 1.96
CA VAL A 53 4.34 -7.02 0.50
C VAL A 53 3.31 -6.01 -0.01
N SER A 54 2.15 -5.90 0.65
CA SER A 54 1.11 -4.94 0.28
C SER A 54 1.56 -3.50 0.48
N PHE A 55 2.33 -3.21 1.52
CA PHE A 55 2.94 -1.90 1.73
C PHE A 55 3.90 -1.52 0.59
N TYR A 56 4.84 -2.40 0.26
CA TYR A 56 5.79 -2.13 -0.83
C TYR A 56 5.12 -2.02 -2.20
N ALA A 57 4.05 -2.80 -2.44
CA ALA A 57 3.25 -2.66 -3.66
C ALA A 57 2.61 -1.27 -3.78
N MET A 58 2.04 -0.75 -2.68
CA MET A 58 1.50 0.63 -2.65
C MET A 58 2.59 1.67 -2.92
N VAL A 59 3.76 1.54 -2.29
CA VAL A 59 4.91 2.46 -2.51
C VAL A 59 5.33 2.47 -3.97
N LEU A 60 5.39 1.30 -4.61
CA LEU A 60 5.79 1.16 -6.01
C LEU A 60 4.74 1.76 -6.95
N ILE A 61 3.44 1.55 -6.69
CA ILE A 61 2.34 2.17 -7.44
C ILE A 61 2.43 3.71 -7.35
N VAL A 62 2.59 4.26 -6.15
CA VAL A 62 2.70 5.72 -5.96
C VAL A 62 3.93 6.27 -6.66
N SER A 63 5.08 5.60 -6.54
CA SER A 63 6.33 6.00 -7.18
C SER A 63 6.21 6.01 -8.71
N PHE A 64 5.57 4.99 -9.28
CA PHE A 64 5.31 4.90 -10.71
C PHE A 64 4.37 6.00 -11.21
N LEU A 65 3.26 6.25 -10.48
CA LEU A 65 2.33 7.34 -10.80
C LEU A 65 3.02 8.71 -10.75
N PHE A 66 3.89 8.91 -9.75
CA PHE A 66 4.64 10.15 -9.61
C PHE A 66 5.64 10.33 -10.75
N TYR A 67 6.43 9.29 -11.06
CA TYR A 67 7.36 9.28 -12.19
C TYR A 67 6.65 9.61 -13.51
N TYR A 68 5.54 8.92 -13.79
CA TYR A 68 4.78 9.13 -15.01
C TYR A 68 4.20 10.55 -15.09
N ARG A 69 3.66 11.07 -13.98
CA ARG A 69 3.02 12.39 -13.96
C ARG A 69 4.00 13.55 -14.06
N PHE A 70 5.17 13.44 -13.43
CA PHE A 70 6.11 14.57 -13.28
C PHE A 70 7.36 14.48 -14.14
N ILE A 71 7.88 13.29 -14.41
CA ILE A 71 9.15 13.11 -15.15
C ILE A 71 8.87 12.84 -16.62
N HIS A 72 7.95 11.92 -16.93
CA HIS A 72 7.67 11.59 -18.33
C HIS A 72 6.99 12.72 -19.10
N LYS A 73 6.07 13.47 -18.48
CA LYS A 73 5.39 14.61 -19.11
C LYS A 73 6.25 15.86 -19.33
N ARG A 74 7.49 15.90 -18.81
CA ARG A 74 8.41 17.03 -19.03
C ARG A 74 9.33 16.85 -20.24
N LYS A 75 9.37 15.65 -20.83
CA LYS A 75 9.96 15.40 -22.16
C LYS A 75 8.89 15.58 -23.23
#